data_AF-A0A1X0VCR9-F1
#
_entry.id   AF-A0A1X0VCR9-F1
#
_cell.length_a   1.000
_cell.length_b   1.000
_cell.length_c   1.000
_cell.angle_alpha   90.00
_cell.angle_beta   90.00
_cell.angle_gamma   90.00
#
_symmetry.space_group_name_H-M   'P 1'
#
loop_
_entity.id
_entity.type
_entity.pdbx_description
1 polymer ?
#
loop_
_entity_poly.entity_id
_entity_poly.type
_entity_poly.pdbx_seq_one_letter_code
_entity_poly.pdbx_strand_id
1 'polypeptide(L)'
;MVKNHVINLNEALMDDQARGSAAEVLADMNVTGHSLTKAATDAKKQIATREGWTCTVLQPAELRQFAGGLLRGVDDFAMRRQVAENPEYLTLYHQLITEVSALGDENSVDQVSSHLKQLRTLVEQLSLSQNVTATQLRRVAADILAAFEPAKSDPLIAAQYNALRAGYTTPRILTIDEWRRLIKQFHDVEGVIATMITQDASLERIREFTHNILESLDAAMSAGIALTSSGQETLAICKNDFEQEDLDRAQYCDLVKRLQSIRLS
;
A
#
# COMPACT_ATOMS: atom_id res chain seq x y z
N MET A 1 36.00 -4.83 9.20
CA MET A 1 35.68 -3.50 8.66
C MET A 1 34.23 -3.51 8.22
N VAL A 2 33.34 -2.86 8.97
CA VAL A 2 31.95 -2.64 8.51
C VAL A 2 32.02 -1.54 7.46
N LYS A 3 31.90 -1.89 6.19
CA LYS A 3 31.73 -0.88 5.14
C LYS A 3 30.32 -0.30 5.32
N ASN A 4 30.22 0.99 5.61
CA ASN A 4 28.94 1.71 5.51
C ASN A 4 28.58 1.79 4.03
N HIS A 5 27.68 0.91 3.60
CA HIS A 5 27.11 0.95 2.27
C HIS A 5 25.94 1.94 2.33
N VAL A 6 26.04 3.06 1.62
CA VAL A 6 24.90 3.95 1.39
C VAL A 6 24.04 3.26 0.35
N ILE A 7 22.84 2.84 0.74
CA ILE A 7 21.94 2.09 -0.14
C ILE A 7 21.09 3.09 -0.92
N ASN A 8 21.09 2.97 -2.25
CA ASN A 8 20.20 3.74 -3.11
C ASN A 8 18.78 3.17 -3.01
N LEU A 9 17.96 3.72 -2.11
CA LEU A 9 16.59 3.25 -1.92
C LEU A 9 15.66 3.52 -3.11
N ASN A 10 16.10 4.24 -4.15
CA ASN A 10 15.34 4.26 -5.40
C ASN A 10 15.35 2.88 -6.07
N GLU A 11 16.37 2.04 -5.85
CA GLU A 11 16.40 0.68 -6.42
C GLU A 11 15.28 -0.20 -5.87
N ALA A 12 14.86 0.01 -4.61
CA ALA A 12 13.68 -0.66 -4.05
C ALA A 12 12.37 -0.18 -4.70
N LEU A 13 12.38 1.00 -5.33
CA LEU A 13 11.23 1.54 -6.06
C LEU A 13 11.29 1.20 -7.57
N MET A 14 12.43 0.73 -8.08
CA MET A 14 12.74 0.59 -9.51
C MET A 14 12.87 -0.87 -9.97
N ASP A 15 12.37 -1.84 -9.20
CA ASP A 15 12.28 -3.22 -9.72
C ASP A 15 11.35 -3.22 -10.94
N ASP A 16 11.89 -3.59 -12.12
CA ASP A 16 11.48 -3.14 -13.46
C ASP A 16 10.07 -3.60 -13.90
N GLN A 17 9.36 -4.38 -13.08
CA GLN A 17 7.93 -4.69 -13.25
C GLN A 17 6.99 -3.64 -12.64
N ALA A 18 7.51 -2.69 -11.86
CA ALA A 18 6.72 -1.90 -10.91
C ALA A 18 6.64 -0.40 -11.25
N ARG A 19 6.09 -0.04 -12.41
CA ARG A 19 5.60 1.35 -12.63
C ARG A 19 4.46 1.75 -11.65
N GLY A 20 3.99 0.81 -10.81
CA GLY A 20 3.07 0.97 -9.70
C GLY A 20 3.72 1.00 -8.29
N SER A 21 5.01 0.72 -8.12
CA SER A 21 5.62 0.44 -6.80
C SER A 21 5.47 1.57 -5.78
N ALA A 22 5.76 2.82 -6.16
CA ALA A 22 5.68 3.95 -5.22
C ALA A 22 4.23 4.30 -4.83
N ALA A 23 3.30 4.22 -5.78
CA ALA A 23 1.88 4.45 -5.51
C ALA A 23 1.28 3.30 -4.69
N GLU A 24 1.71 2.06 -4.95
CA GLU A 24 1.35 0.86 -4.19
C GLU A 24 1.91 0.91 -2.77
N VAL A 25 3.16 1.35 -2.58
CA VAL A 25 3.74 1.56 -1.25
C VAL A 25 2.95 2.61 -0.47
N LEU A 26 2.51 3.69 -1.11
CA LEU A 26 1.67 4.71 -0.45
C LEU A 26 0.25 4.21 -0.20
N ALA A 27 -0.31 3.39 -1.08
CA ALA A 27 -1.58 2.72 -0.86
C ALA A 27 -1.50 1.76 0.33
N ASP A 28 -0.45 0.94 0.40
CA ASP A 28 -0.15 0.07 1.53
C ASP A 28 0.03 0.88 2.81
N MET A 29 0.81 1.96 2.80
CA MET A 29 0.98 2.84 3.97
C MET A 29 -0.33 3.48 4.42
N ASN A 30 -1.28 3.75 3.51
CA ASN A 30 -2.63 4.21 3.84
C ASN A 30 -3.46 3.12 4.52
N VAL A 31 -3.39 1.88 4.02
CA VAL A 31 -4.17 0.73 4.52
C VAL A 31 -3.63 0.22 5.85
N THR A 32 -2.31 0.08 5.96
CA THR A 32 -1.61 -0.51 7.12
C THR A 32 -1.26 0.50 8.21
N GLY A 33 -1.41 1.80 7.91
CA GLY A 33 -0.98 2.88 8.79
C GLY A 33 0.54 2.98 8.96
N HIS A 34 1.34 2.33 8.10
CA HIS A 34 2.80 2.41 8.15
C HIS A 34 3.30 3.86 7.96
N SER A 35 4.37 4.20 8.68
CA SER A 35 5.08 5.48 8.53
C SER A 35 6.13 5.40 7.43
N LEU A 36 6.53 6.56 6.90
CA LEU A 36 7.59 6.67 5.90
C LEU A 36 8.91 6.02 6.37
N THR A 37 9.26 6.15 7.65
CA THR A 37 10.44 5.49 8.24
C THR A 37 10.35 3.97 8.16
N LYS A 38 9.17 3.40 8.44
CA LYS A 38 8.98 1.95 8.39
C LYS A 38 9.11 1.43 6.96
N ALA A 39 8.43 2.06 6.00
CA ALA A 39 8.52 1.70 4.59
C ALA A 39 9.97 1.78 4.05
N ALA A 40 10.70 2.85 4.39
CA ALA A 40 12.10 3.00 3.99
C ALA A 40 13.02 1.94 4.63
N THR A 41 12.75 1.57 5.88
CA THR A 41 13.52 0.54 6.60
C THR A 41 13.28 -0.84 6.00
N ASP A 42 12.04 -1.18 5.68
CA ASP A 42 11.69 -2.46 5.07
C ASP A 42 12.30 -2.60 3.67
N ALA A 43 12.24 -1.53 2.86
CA ALA A 43 12.94 -1.45 1.57
C ALA A 43 14.45 -1.64 1.71
N LYS A 44 15.08 -1.00 2.71
CA LYS A 44 16.51 -1.14 2.99
C LYS A 44 16.88 -2.58 3.38
N LYS A 45 16.06 -3.24 4.20
CA LYS A 45 16.25 -4.64 4.61
C LYS A 45 16.18 -5.59 3.42
N GLN A 46 15.24 -5.38 2.51
CA GLN A 46 15.12 -6.20 1.29
C GLN A 46 16.38 -6.12 0.42
N ILE A 47 16.86 -4.90 0.14
CA ILE A 47 18.11 -4.72 -0.64
C ILE A 47 19.30 -5.33 0.10
N ALA A 48 19.45 -5.05 1.40
CA ALA A 48 20.55 -5.59 2.19
C ALA A 48 20.57 -7.13 2.17
N THR A 49 19.40 -7.77 2.28
CA THR A 49 19.27 -9.23 2.20
C THR A 49 19.69 -9.76 0.83
N ARG A 50 19.23 -9.13 -0.26
CA ARG A 50 19.59 -9.51 -1.63
C ARG A 50 21.09 -9.44 -1.89
N GLU A 51 21.75 -8.40 -1.38
CA GLU A 51 23.18 -8.16 -1.59
C GLU A 51 24.08 -8.87 -0.56
N GLY A 52 23.50 -9.64 0.37
CA GLY A 52 24.23 -10.31 1.44
C GLY A 52 24.86 -9.35 2.47
N TRP A 53 24.29 -8.16 2.63
CA TRP A 53 24.73 -7.13 3.56
C TRP A 53 23.93 -7.18 4.86
N THR A 54 24.57 -6.75 5.95
CA THR A 54 23.88 -6.51 7.22
C THR A 54 23.13 -5.18 7.16
N CYS A 55 21.84 -5.18 7.47
CA CYS A 55 21.04 -3.96 7.50
C CYS A 55 21.54 -3.00 8.60
N THR A 56 21.87 -1.77 8.21
CA THR A 56 22.37 -0.71 9.10
C THR A 56 21.31 0.37 9.33
N VAL A 57 21.50 1.19 10.36
CA VAL A 57 20.60 2.32 10.70
C VAL A 57 20.30 3.17 9.47
N LEU A 58 19.02 3.46 9.25
CA LEU A 58 18.55 4.32 8.16
C LEU A 58 19.12 5.73 8.33
N GLN A 59 19.89 6.19 7.35
CA GLN A 59 20.46 7.53 7.36
C GLN A 59 19.43 8.55 6.88
N PRO A 60 19.44 9.80 7.38
CA PRO A 60 18.51 10.84 6.91
C PRO A 60 18.57 11.07 5.39
N ALA A 61 19.74 10.92 4.78
CA ALA A 61 19.90 11.01 3.33
C ALA A 61 19.18 9.88 2.57
N GLU A 62 19.16 8.66 3.11
CA GLU A 62 18.45 7.52 2.54
C GLU A 62 16.93 7.72 2.65
N LEU A 63 16.45 8.22 3.80
CA LEU A 63 15.04 8.57 3.99
C LEU A 63 14.57 9.65 3.02
N ARG A 64 15.37 10.72 2.83
CA ARG A 64 15.10 11.76 1.82
C ARG A 64 15.02 11.20 0.41
N GLN A 65 15.96 10.33 0.06
CA GLN A 65 15.99 9.68 -1.24
C GLN A 65 14.74 8.83 -1.48
N PHE A 66 14.35 8.02 -0.48
CA PHE A 66 13.15 7.20 -0.56
C PHE A 66 11.88 8.05 -0.69
N ALA A 67 11.74 9.09 0.14
CA ALA A 67 10.62 10.03 0.08
C ALA A 67 10.53 10.76 -1.28
N GLY A 68 11.67 11.19 -1.84
CA GLY A 68 11.73 11.79 -3.17
C GLY A 68 11.38 10.79 -4.28
N GLY A 69 11.73 9.52 -4.12
CA GLY A 69 11.27 8.44 -4.99
C GLY A 69 9.76 8.25 -4.95
N LEU A 70 9.16 8.22 -3.76
CA LEU A 70 7.70 8.13 -3.60
C LEU A 70 6.99 9.33 -4.24
N LEU A 71 7.49 10.53 -4.01
CA LEU A 71 6.94 11.77 -4.58
C LEU A 71 6.92 11.73 -6.11
N ARG A 72 8.03 11.33 -6.75
CA ARG A 72 8.10 11.15 -8.21
C ARG A 72 7.13 10.08 -8.70
N GLY A 73 6.99 8.98 -7.97
CA GLY A 73 6.05 7.93 -8.34
C GLY A 73 4.58 8.38 -8.30
N VAL A 74 4.22 9.25 -7.35
CA VAL A 74 2.89 9.89 -7.33
C VAL A 74 2.74 10.86 -8.50
N ASP A 75 3.78 11.57 -8.91
CA ASP A 75 3.77 12.46 -10.07
C ASP A 75 3.56 11.69 -11.39
N ASP A 76 4.28 10.59 -11.58
CA ASP A 76 4.06 9.69 -12.70
C ASP A 76 2.61 9.14 -12.71
N PHE A 77 2.08 8.80 -11.53
CA PHE A 77 0.70 8.36 -11.38
C PHE A 77 -0.29 9.47 -11.75
N ALA A 78 -0.05 10.71 -11.30
CA ALA A 78 -0.84 11.89 -11.64
C ALA A 78 -0.81 12.19 -13.14
N MET A 79 0.34 12.04 -13.80
CA MET A 79 0.48 12.21 -15.25
C MET A 79 -0.32 11.16 -16.03
N ARG A 80 -0.23 9.87 -15.64
CA ARG A 80 -1.02 8.79 -16.26
C ARG A 80 -2.52 9.05 -16.16
N ARG A 81 -2.95 9.55 -15.00
CA ARG A 81 -4.35 9.91 -14.69
C ARG A 81 -4.78 11.27 -15.26
N GLN A 82 -3.86 12.03 -15.87
CA GLN A 82 -4.10 13.37 -16.41
C GLN A 82 -4.62 14.37 -15.38
N VAL A 83 -4.06 14.34 -14.17
CA VAL A 83 -4.36 15.30 -13.09
C VAL A 83 -3.16 16.15 -12.69
N ALA A 84 -1.99 15.91 -13.28
CA ALA A 84 -0.75 16.61 -12.95
C ALA A 84 -0.78 18.14 -13.18
N GLU A 85 -1.68 18.63 -14.05
CA GLU A 85 -1.88 20.06 -14.29
C GLU A 85 -2.92 20.70 -13.36
N ASN A 86 -3.56 19.92 -12.48
CA ASN A 86 -4.56 20.44 -11.58
C ASN A 86 -3.93 21.38 -10.53
N PRO A 87 -4.48 22.59 -10.30
CA PRO A 87 -3.90 23.56 -9.36
C PRO A 87 -3.78 23.06 -7.91
N GLU A 88 -4.75 22.27 -7.44
CA GLU A 88 -4.73 21.70 -6.08
C GLU A 88 -3.60 20.69 -5.94
N TYR A 89 -3.45 19.82 -6.96
CA TYR A 89 -2.35 18.87 -7.04
C TYR A 89 -0.99 19.59 -7.06
N LEU A 90 -0.80 20.56 -7.94
CA LEU A 90 0.46 21.31 -8.08
C LEU A 90 0.85 22.03 -6.80
N THR A 91 -0.13 22.58 -6.07
CA THR A 91 0.12 23.28 -4.80
C THR A 91 0.71 22.32 -3.76
N LEU A 92 0.04 21.17 -3.55
CA LEU A 92 0.49 20.17 -2.58
C LEU A 92 1.81 19.51 -3.01
N TYR A 93 1.99 19.25 -4.30
CA TYR A 93 3.22 18.68 -4.85
C TYR A 93 4.44 19.59 -4.62
N HIS A 94 4.33 20.89 -4.92
CA HIS A 94 5.43 21.83 -4.68
C HIS A 94 5.76 22.02 -3.20
N GLN A 95 4.75 22.00 -2.33
CA GLN A 95 4.96 22.00 -0.89
C GLN A 95 5.77 20.76 -0.47
N LEU A 96 5.36 19.57 -0.91
CA LEU A 96 6.03 18.30 -0.61
C LEU A 96 7.47 18.24 -1.10
N ILE A 97 7.80 18.79 -2.27
CA ILE A 97 9.21 18.88 -2.74
C ILE A 97 10.08 19.59 -1.69
N THR A 98 9.56 20.69 -1.14
CA THR A 98 10.28 21.52 -0.17
C THR A 98 10.45 20.76 1.15
N GLU A 99 9.38 20.13 1.64
CA GLU A 99 9.40 19.36 2.89
C GLU A 99 10.30 18.13 2.80
N VAL A 100 10.24 17.37 1.69
CA VAL A 100 11.11 16.22 1.43
C VAL A 100 12.58 16.63 1.40
N SER A 101 12.90 17.78 0.80
CA SER A 101 14.27 18.29 0.74
C SER A 101 14.81 18.69 2.13
N ALA A 102 13.92 19.09 3.04
CA ALA A 102 14.25 19.56 4.39
C ALA A 102 14.20 18.48 5.49
N LEU A 103 13.77 17.25 5.17
CA LEU A 103 13.68 16.12 6.12
C LEU A 103 14.97 15.95 6.94
N GLY A 104 14.85 16.03 8.28
CA GLY A 104 15.97 15.96 9.21
C GLY A 104 15.62 15.38 10.60
N ASP A 105 14.35 15.51 11.04
CA ASP A 105 13.92 15.24 12.42
C ASP A 105 12.59 14.44 12.42
N GLU A 106 12.25 13.68 13.48
CA GLU A 106 11.06 12.82 13.52
C GLU A 106 9.72 13.54 13.24
N ASN A 107 9.51 14.75 13.78
CA ASN A 107 8.29 15.53 13.52
C ASN A 107 8.13 15.89 12.03
N SER A 108 9.23 16.06 11.30
CA SER A 108 9.21 16.32 9.86
C SER A 108 8.87 15.06 9.05
N VAL A 109 9.14 13.87 9.60
CA VAL A 109 8.89 12.59 8.91
C VAL A 109 7.41 12.24 8.91
N ASP A 110 6.72 12.40 10.05
CA ASP A 110 5.28 12.11 10.14
C ASP A 110 4.45 13.07 9.29
N GLN A 111 4.83 14.35 9.24
CA GLN A 111 4.21 15.34 8.38
C GLN A 111 4.37 14.98 6.90
N VAL A 112 5.60 14.67 6.45
CA VAL A 112 5.85 14.25 5.06
C VAL A 112 5.12 12.95 4.73
N SER A 113 5.11 11.98 5.66
CA SER A 113 4.34 10.73 5.52
C SER A 113 2.86 11.00 5.30
N SER A 114 2.26 11.89 6.10
CA SER A 114 0.86 12.31 5.98
C SER A 114 0.59 13.03 4.65
N HIS A 115 1.43 13.99 4.28
CA HIS A 115 1.25 14.74 3.04
C HIS A 115 1.44 13.87 1.78
N LEU A 116 2.38 12.91 1.77
CA LEU A 116 2.53 11.96 0.67
C LEU A 116 1.26 11.10 0.50
N LYS A 117 0.68 10.64 1.61
CA LYS A 117 -0.61 9.93 1.62
C LYS A 117 -1.75 10.80 1.09
N GLN A 118 -1.81 12.06 1.52
CA GLN A 118 -2.80 13.03 1.06
C GLN A 118 -2.65 13.30 -0.44
N LEU A 119 -1.44 13.46 -0.96
CA LEU A 119 -1.17 13.70 -2.37
C LEU A 119 -1.67 12.53 -3.23
N ARG A 120 -1.40 11.28 -2.82
CA ARG A 120 -1.94 10.09 -3.50
C ARG A 120 -3.47 10.10 -3.50
N THR A 121 -4.08 10.33 -2.34
CA THR A 121 -5.56 10.37 -2.21
C THR A 121 -6.17 11.48 -3.06
N LEU A 122 -5.51 12.63 -3.15
CA LEU A 122 -5.95 13.74 -4.00
C LEU A 122 -5.92 13.34 -5.49
N VAL A 123 -4.88 12.66 -5.96
CA VAL A 123 -4.82 12.15 -7.34
C VAL A 123 -6.00 11.23 -7.63
N GLU A 124 -6.37 10.34 -6.71
CA GLU A 124 -7.53 9.45 -6.86
C GLU A 124 -8.85 10.22 -6.89
N GLN A 125 -9.03 11.18 -6.00
CA GLN A 125 -10.24 12.02 -5.96
C GLN A 125 -10.40 12.84 -7.24
N LEU A 126 -9.33 13.50 -7.70
CA LEU A 126 -9.35 14.30 -8.92
C LEU A 126 -9.62 13.45 -10.16
N SER A 127 -9.10 12.20 -10.19
CA SER A 127 -9.32 11.23 -11.27
C SER A 127 -10.79 10.81 -11.43
N LEU A 128 -11.62 11.02 -10.40
CA LEU A 128 -13.04 10.65 -10.36
C LEU A 128 -13.98 11.86 -10.27
N SER A 129 -13.43 13.07 -10.25
CA SER A 129 -14.16 14.33 -10.06
C SER A 129 -15.21 14.59 -11.15
N GLN A 130 -16.10 15.57 -10.93
CA GLN A 130 -17.23 15.82 -11.84
C GLN A 130 -16.82 16.20 -13.27
N ASN A 131 -15.64 16.79 -13.46
CA ASN A 131 -15.18 17.37 -14.74
C ASN A 131 -14.32 16.41 -15.59
N VAL A 132 -14.22 15.13 -15.22
CA VAL A 132 -13.42 14.15 -15.98
C VAL A 132 -14.15 13.63 -17.22
N THR A 133 -13.38 13.30 -18.24
CA THR A 133 -13.86 12.72 -19.50
C THR A 133 -13.99 11.20 -19.43
N ALA A 134 -14.80 10.62 -20.32
CA ALA A 134 -14.89 9.15 -20.46
C ALA A 134 -13.53 8.51 -20.80
N THR A 135 -12.66 9.21 -21.54
CA THR A 135 -11.30 8.77 -21.85
C THR A 135 -10.43 8.69 -20.60
N GLN A 136 -10.50 9.69 -19.72
CA GLN A 136 -9.78 9.68 -18.44
C GLN A 136 -10.26 8.53 -17.56
N LEU A 137 -11.58 8.34 -17.42
CA LEU A 137 -12.13 7.22 -16.64
C LEU A 137 -11.78 5.85 -17.23
N ARG A 138 -11.72 5.71 -18.55
CA ARG A 138 -11.26 4.47 -19.20
C ARG A 138 -9.79 4.17 -18.85
N ARG A 139 -8.93 5.18 -18.68
CA ARG A 139 -7.55 5.00 -18.22
C ARG A 139 -7.49 4.59 -16.75
N VAL A 140 -8.31 5.22 -15.90
CA VAL A 140 -8.49 4.78 -14.51
C VAL A 140 -8.83 3.30 -14.44
N ALA A 141 -9.79 2.86 -15.25
CA ALA A 141 -10.18 1.45 -15.33
C ALA A 141 -9.02 0.56 -15.81
N ALA A 142 -8.24 0.99 -16.81
CA ALA A 142 -7.08 0.24 -17.30
C ALA A 142 -6.03 0.05 -16.20
N ASP A 143 -5.73 1.10 -15.45
CA ASP A 143 -4.76 1.06 -14.35
C ASP A 143 -5.23 0.13 -13.22
N ILE A 144 -6.52 0.19 -12.85
CA ILE A 144 -7.11 -0.74 -11.85
C ILE A 144 -7.00 -2.19 -12.35
N LEU A 145 -7.38 -2.45 -13.60
CA LEU A 145 -7.31 -3.80 -14.16
C LEU A 145 -5.87 -4.34 -14.20
N ALA A 146 -4.89 -3.48 -14.51
CA ALA A 146 -3.48 -3.87 -14.50
C ALA A 146 -2.97 -4.18 -13.09
N ALA A 147 -3.29 -3.32 -12.11
CA ALA A 147 -2.86 -3.50 -10.72
C ALA A 147 -3.43 -4.77 -10.08
N PHE A 148 -4.68 -5.11 -10.40
CA PHE A 148 -5.39 -6.26 -9.82
C PHE A 148 -5.39 -7.52 -10.72
N GLU A 149 -4.71 -7.50 -11.86
CA GLU A 149 -4.56 -8.67 -12.75
C GLU A 149 -4.04 -9.92 -12.02
N PRO A 150 -3.03 -9.84 -11.12
CA PRO A 150 -2.56 -11.01 -10.38
C PRO A 150 -3.62 -11.62 -9.47
N ALA A 151 -4.54 -10.79 -8.95
CA ALA A 151 -5.59 -11.17 -8.01
C ALA A 151 -6.96 -11.38 -8.68
N LYS A 152 -7.06 -11.36 -10.01
CA LYS A 152 -8.33 -11.42 -10.76
C LYS A 152 -9.25 -12.60 -10.42
N SER A 153 -8.68 -13.69 -9.90
CA SER A 153 -9.40 -14.91 -9.50
C SER A 153 -9.81 -14.91 -8.03
N ASP A 154 -9.42 -13.91 -7.25
CA ASP A 154 -9.79 -13.81 -5.84
C ASP A 154 -11.31 -13.62 -5.73
N PRO A 155 -12.03 -14.52 -5.02
CA PRO A 155 -13.48 -14.44 -4.85
C PRO A 155 -14.01 -13.09 -4.34
N LEU A 156 -13.18 -12.31 -3.63
CA LEU A 156 -13.56 -11.01 -3.07
C LEU A 156 -13.61 -9.90 -4.12
N ILE A 157 -12.73 -9.92 -5.12
CA ILE A 157 -12.68 -8.88 -6.17
C ILE A 157 -13.15 -9.38 -7.54
N ALA A 158 -13.24 -10.69 -7.76
CA ALA A 158 -13.44 -11.27 -9.08
C ALA A 158 -14.71 -10.75 -9.78
N ALA A 159 -15.81 -10.55 -9.04
CA ALA A 159 -17.05 -10.04 -9.64
C ALA A 159 -16.88 -8.60 -10.16
N GLN A 160 -16.31 -7.71 -9.36
CA GLN A 160 -16.10 -6.30 -9.69
C GLN A 160 -14.98 -6.13 -10.71
N TYR A 161 -13.91 -6.91 -10.60
CA TYR A 161 -12.85 -6.99 -11.60
C TYR A 161 -13.43 -7.40 -12.97
N ASN A 162 -14.23 -8.47 -13.02
CA ASN A 162 -14.83 -8.92 -14.27
C ASN A 162 -15.86 -7.95 -14.83
N ALA A 163 -16.63 -7.26 -13.97
CA ALA A 163 -17.56 -6.21 -14.39
C ALA A 163 -16.81 -5.02 -15.02
N LEU A 164 -15.73 -4.55 -14.38
CA LEU A 164 -14.88 -3.48 -14.90
C LEU A 164 -14.20 -3.90 -16.21
N ARG A 165 -13.68 -5.14 -16.27
CA ARG A 165 -13.05 -5.71 -17.47
C ARG A 165 -14.03 -5.79 -18.63
N ALA A 166 -15.26 -6.27 -18.39
CA ALA A 166 -16.30 -6.33 -19.40
C ALA A 166 -16.65 -4.94 -19.95
N GLY A 167 -16.75 -3.93 -19.06
CA GLY A 167 -16.92 -2.54 -19.46
C GLY A 167 -15.73 -1.99 -20.27
N TYR A 168 -14.51 -2.40 -19.94
CA TYR A 168 -13.30 -2.01 -20.65
C TYR A 168 -13.19 -2.63 -22.05
N THR A 169 -13.54 -3.91 -22.20
CA THR A 169 -13.45 -4.62 -23.48
C THR A 169 -14.69 -4.46 -24.36
N THR A 170 -15.75 -3.81 -23.88
CA THR A 170 -16.97 -3.64 -24.65
C THR A 170 -16.73 -2.78 -25.91
N PRO A 171 -17.28 -3.17 -27.08
CA PRO A 171 -17.13 -2.40 -28.31
C PRO A 171 -17.95 -1.10 -28.30
N ARG A 172 -18.91 -0.95 -27.37
CA ARG A 172 -19.67 0.29 -27.19
C ARG A 172 -18.89 1.30 -26.34
N ILE A 173 -18.99 2.58 -26.68
CA ILE A 173 -18.52 3.66 -25.80
C ILE A 173 -19.44 3.76 -24.58
N LEU A 174 -18.89 3.52 -23.38
CA LEU A 174 -19.59 3.75 -22.11
C LEU A 174 -19.68 5.25 -21.80
N THR A 175 -20.77 5.66 -21.17
CA THR A 175 -20.94 7.03 -20.68
C THR A 175 -20.07 7.29 -19.44
N ILE A 176 -19.91 8.56 -19.06
CA ILE A 176 -19.18 8.97 -17.85
C ILE A 176 -19.78 8.31 -16.60
N ASP A 177 -21.11 8.27 -16.47
CA ASP A 177 -21.78 7.69 -15.30
C ASP A 177 -21.64 6.17 -15.24
N GLU A 178 -21.63 5.50 -16.39
CA GLU A 178 -21.38 4.06 -16.46
C GLU A 178 -19.96 3.73 -16.00
N TRP A 179 -18.97 4.51 -16.46
CA TRP A 179 -17.59 4.38 -16.01
C TRP A 179 -17.43 4.62 -14.51
N ARG A 180 -17.97 5.75 -14.00
CA ARG A 180 -17.91 6.06 -12.57
C ARG A 180 -18.53 4.98 -11.72
N ARG A 181 -19.64 4.38 -12.16
CA ARG A 181 -20.29 3.28 -11.45
C ARG A 181 -19.38 2.06 -11.36
N LEU A 182 -18.79 1.63 -12.47
CA LEU A 182 -17.91 0.45 -12.48
C LEU A 182 -16.66 0.66 -11.62
N ILE A 183 -16.04 1.84 -11.72
CA ILE A 183 -14.85 2.18 -10.95
C ILE A 183 -15.18 2.31 -9.46
N LYS A 184 -16.29 2.97 -9.12
CA LYS A 184 -16.75 3.08 -7.73
C LYS A 184 -17.05 1.70 -7.14
N GLN A 185 -17.76 0.83 -7.86
CA GLN A 185 -18.03 -0.54 -7.39
C GLN A 185 -16.74 -1.30 -7.10
N PHE A 186 -15.69 -1.08 -7.89
CA PHE A 186 -14.38 -1.67 -7.65
C PHE A 186 -13.73 -1.10 -6.37
N HIS A 187 -13.66 0.23 -6.23
CA HIS A 187 -13.09 0.86 -5.04
C HIS A 187 -13.88 0.60 -3.75
N ASP A 188 -15.20 0.48 -3.86
CA ASP A 188 -16.05 0.09 -2.74
C ASP A 188 -15.61 -1.30 -2.24
N VAL A 189 -15.29 -2.25 -3.12
CA VAL A 189 -14.73 -3.56 -2.72
C VAL A 189 -13.32 -3.46 -2.15
N GLU A 190 -12.45 -2.62 -2.70
CA GLU A 190 -11.10 -2.39 -2.17
C GLU A 190 -11.14 -1.86 -0.72
N GLY A 191 -11.96 -0.84 -0.44
CA GLY A 191 -12.17 -0.31 0.90
C GLY A 191 -12.89 -1.28 1.84
N VAL A 192 -13.76 -2.12 1.25
CA VAL A 192 -14.50 -3.15 1.95
C VAL A 192 -13.64 -4.37 2.23
N ILE A 193 -12.60 -4.75 1.47
CA ILE A 193 -11.70 -5.86 1.83
C ILE A 193 -10.98 -5.61 3.16
N ALA A 194 -10.54 -4.37 3.40
CA ALA A 194 -9.97 -3.97 4.68
C ALA A 194 -10.98 -4.06 5.85
N THR A 195 -12.28 -3.91 5.56
CA THR A 195 -13.38 -3.92 6.56
C THR A 195 -14.08 -5.29 6.66
N MET A 196 -14.17 -6.08 5.59
CA MET A 196 -14.87 -7.37 5.48
C MET A 196 -14.06 -8.52 6.04
N ILE A 197 -12.74 -8.47 5.89
CA ILE A 197 -11.82 -9.35 6.62
C ILE A 197 -12.04 -9.22 8.12
N THR A 198 -12.50 -8.06 8.58
CA THR A 198 -12.74 -7.76 9.99
C THR A 198 -14.24 -7.65 10.37
N GLN A 199 -15.22 -7.91 9.48
CA GLN A 199 -16.65 -7.73 9.83
C GLN A 199 -17.64 -8.73 9.20
N ASP A 200 -17.55 -9.14 7.92
CA ASP A 200 -18.64 -9.89 7.24
C ASP A 200 -18.27 -11.26 6.63
N ALA A 201 -16.99 -11.64 6.61
CA ALA A 201 -16.58 -12.96 6.11
C ALA A 201 -17.08 -14.12 7.00
N SER A 202 -17.26 -15.34 6.48
CA SER A 202 -17.56 -16.51 7.34
C SER A 202 -16.42 -16.71 8.36
N LEU A 203 -16.73 -17.27 9.54
CA LEU A 203 -15.70 -17.50 10.57
C LEU A 203 -14.53 -18.34 10.03
N GLU A 204 -14.82 -19.33 9.18
CA GLU A 204 -13.81 -20.14 8.49
C GLU A 204 -12.87 -19.29 7.61
N ARG A 205 -13.41 -18.29 6.91
CA ARG A 205 -12.61 -17.43 6.03
C ARG A 205 -11.79 -16.40 6.79
N ILE A 206 -12.29 -15.90 7.93
CA ILE A 206 -11.51 -15.06 8.85
C ILE A 206 -10.40 -15.89 9.49
N ARG A 207 -10.68 -17.14 9.86
CA ARG A 207 -9.70 -18.09 10.38
C ARG A 207 -8.59 -18.38 9.37
N GLU A 208 -8.93 -18.68 8.12
CA GLU A 208 -7.95 -18.91 7.04
C GLU A 208 -7.07 -17.67 6.78
N PHE A 209 -7.67 -16.49 6.72
CA PHE A 209 -6.91 -15.24 6.56
C PHE A 209 -5.96 -14.97 7.73
N THR A 210 -6.44 -15.19 8.95
CA THR A 210 -5.64 -15.03 10.19
C THR A 210 -4.48 -16.03 10.22
N HIS A 211 -4.73 -17.27 9.82
CA HIS A 211 -3.72 -18.31 9.67
C HIS A 211 -2.62 -17.90 8.67
N ASN A 212 -3.01 -17.37 7.50
CA ASN A 212 -2.05 -16.94 6.48
C ASN A 212 -1.14 -15.79 6.97
N ILE A 213 -1.67 -14.86 7.78
CA ILE A 213 -0.85 -13.81 8.40
C ILE A 213 0.14 -14.42 9.39
N LEU A 214 -0.31 -15.36 10.23
CA LEU A 214 0.55 -16.05 11.20
C LEU A 214 1.67 -16.84 10.51
N GLU A 215 1.35 -17.62 9.47
CA GLU A 215 2.34 -18.35 8.68
C GLU A 215 3.34 -17.41 7.99
N SER A 216 2.87 -16.27 7.46
CA SER A 216 3.74 -15.28 6.84
C SER A 216 4.71 -14.65 7.84
N LEU A 217 4.24 -14.38 9.08
CA LEU A 217 5.09 -13.89 10.17
C LEU A 217 6.11 -14.94 10.63
N ASP A 218 5.71 -16.22 10.68
CA ASP A 218 6.62 -17.32 11.01
C ASP A 218 7.67 -17.57 9.94
N ALA A 219 7.29 -17.49 8.66
CA ALA A 219 8.20 -17.56 7.54
C ALA A 219 9.20 -16.38 7.59
N ALA A 220 8.73 -15.16 7.88
CA ALA A 220 9.58 -14.00 8.03
C ALA A 220 10.57 -14.15 9.20
N MET A 221 10.12 -14.63 10.35
CA MET A 221 10.99 -14.91 11.50
C MET A 221 12.02 -16.01 11.20
N SER A 222 11.61 -17.07 10.52
CA SER A 222 12.49 -18.15 10.08
C SER A 222 13.51 -17.68 9.05
N ALA A 223 13.19 -16.66 8.25
CA ALA A 223 14.09 -15.97 7.35
C ALA A 223 15.01 -14.95 8.05
N GLY A 224 14.96 -14.85 9.38
CA GLY A 224 15.84 -13.99 10.19
C GLY A 224 15.30 -12.58 10.44
N ILE A 225 14.04 -12.30 10.11
CA ILE A 225 13.40 -11.01 10.41
C ILE A 225 12.95 -11.02 11.87
N ALA A 226 13.68 -10.30 12.72
CA ALA A 226 13.33 -10.16 14.13
C ALA A 226 12.09 -9.25 14.29
N LEU A 227 11.19 -9.61 15.21
CA LEU A 227 10.12 -8.74 15.69
C LEU A 227 10.62 -7.90 16.87
N THR A 228 10.02 -6.73 17.11
CA THR A 228 10.27 -6.01 18.38
C THR A 228 9.87 -6.88 19.57
N SER A 229 10.43 -6.66 20.76
CA SER A 229 10.07 -7.43 21.96
C SER A 229 8.55 -7.40 22.23
N SER A 230 7.92 -6.24 22.02
CA SER A 230 6.46 -6.07 22.08
C SER A 230 5.72 -6.80 20.95
N GLY A 231 6.31 -6.90 19.76
CA GLY A 231 5.79 -7.64 18.62
C GLY A 231 5.86 -9.16 18.81
N GLN A 232 6.92 -9.66 19.46
CA GLN A 232 7.05 -11.08 19.84
C GLN A 232 6.01 -11.48 20.88
N GLU A 233 5.82 -10.64 21.91
CA GLU A 233 4.80 -10.85 22.93
C GLU A 233 3.39 -10.82 22.34
N THR A 234 3.12 -9.84 21.48
CA THR A 234 1.83 -9.72 20.76
C THR A 234 1.59 -10.92 19.84
N LEU A 235 2.62 -11.40 19.12
CA LEU A 235 2.51 -12.59 18.27
C LEU A 235 2.21 -13.85 19.09
N ALA A 236 2.89 -14.04 20.21
CA ALA A 236 2.67 -15.19 21.10
C ALA A 236 1.24 -15.19 21.66
N ILE A 237 0.72 -14.02 22.06
CA ILE A 237 -0.67 -13.86 22.48
C ILE A 237 -1.63 -14.21 21.33
N CYS A 238 -1.40 -13.66 20.12
CA CYS A 238 -2.27 -13.91 18.98
C CYS A 238 -2.27 -15.39 18.55
N LYS A 239 -1.14 -16.10 18.65
CA LYS A 239 -1.07 -17.54 18.38
C LYS A 239 -1.86 -18.36 19.39
N ASN A 240 -1.66 -18.08 20.69
CA ASN A 240 -2.41 -18.75 21.75
C ASN A 240 -3.92 -18.49 21.64
N ASP A 241 -4.31 -17.25 21.31
CA ASP A 241 -5.71 -16.90 21.10
C ASP A 241 -6.27 -17.66 19.88
N PHE A 242 -5.51 -17.77 18.78
CA PHE A 242 -5.91 -18.45 17.54
C PHE A 242 -6.02 -19.98 17.69
N GLU A 243 -5.25 -20.58 18.60
CA GLU A 243 -5.32 -22.02 18.92
C GLU A 243 -6.59 -22.41 19.67
N GLN A 244 -7.35 -21.44 20.23
CA GLN A 244 -8.65 -21.72 20.84
C GLN A 244 -9.67 -22.02 19.72
N GLU A 245 -10.16 -23.27 19.65
CA GLU A 245 -10.92 -23.78 18.50
C GLU A 245 -12.29 -23.09 18.25
N ASP A 246 -12.77 -22.27 19.18
CA ASP A 246 -14.10 -21.63 19.18
C ASP A 246 -14.07 -20.10 19.31
N LEU A 247 -13.15 -19.41 18.63
CA LEU A 247 -13.18 -17.95 18.58
C LEU A 247 -14.44 -17.43 17.87
N ASP A 248 -15.09 -16.45 18.48
CA ASP A 248 -16.15 -15.68 17.85
C ASP A 248 -15.58 -14.62 16.89
N ARG A 249 -16.49 -13.99 16.14
CA ARG A 249 -16.12 -12.99 15.14
C ARG A 249 -15.39 -11.80 15.75
N ALA A 250 -15.87 -11.25 16.87
CA ALA A 250 -15.27 -10.07 17.48
C ALA A 250 -13.84 -10.39 17.93
N GLN A 251 -13.63 -11.58 18.47
CA GLN A 251 -12.32 -12.07 18.88
C GLN A 251 -11.36 -12.21 17.71
N TYR A 252 -11.79 -12.82 16.59
CA TYR A 252 -10.95 -12.87 15.38
C TYR A 252 -10.57 -11.49 14.85
N CYS A 253 -11.51 -10.54 14.89
CA CYS A 253 -11.26 -9.19 14.38
C CYS A 253 -10.25 -8.43 15.23
N ASP A 254 -10.31 -8.59 16.55
CA ASP A 254 -9.30 -8.07 17.46
C ASP A 254 -7.94 -8.75 17.23
N LEU A 255 -7.94 -10.05 16.94
CA LEU A 255 -6.73 -10.83 16.66
C LEU A 255 -6.06 -10.33 15.36
N VAL A 256 -6.81 -10.13 14.28
CA VAL A 256 -6.30 -9.56 13.03
C VAL A 256 -5.73 -8.16 13.24
N LYS A 257 -6.42 -7.28 13.99
CA LYS A 257 -5.91 -5.93 14.31
C LYS A 257 -4.62 -5.97 15.11
N ARG A 258 -4.51 -6.88 16.08
CA ARG A 258 -3.28 -7.08 16.86
C ARG A 258 -2.14 -7.61 15.99
N LEU A 259 -2.41 -8.56 15.10
CA LEU A 259 -1.42 -9.06 14.16
C LEU A 259 -0.91 -7.96 13.21
N GLN A 260 -1.79 -7.10 12.73
CA GLN A 260 -1.43 -5.94 11.89
C GLN A 260 -0.65 -4.86 12.66
N SER A 261 -0.78 -4.82 13.99
CA SER A 261 -0.05 -3.87 14.84
C SER A 261 1.38 -4.33 15.13
N ILE A 262 1.71 -5.61 14.94
CA ILE A 262 3.06 -6.16 15.13
C ILE A 262 4.08 -5.38 14.31
N ARG A 263 5.16 -4.98 14.98
CA ARG A 263 6.26 -4.22 14.39
C ARG A 263 7.49 -5.13 14.29
N LEU A 264 8.16 -5.03 13.15
CA LEU A 264 9.44 -5.68 12.91
C LEU A 264 10.55 -4.87 13.62
N SER A 265 11.54 -5.55 14.20
CA SER A 265 12.74 -4.97 14.83
C SER A 265 13.77 -4.51 13.82
#